data_AF-A0A9D8WRV2-F1
#
_entry.id   AF-A0A9D8WRV2-F1
#
_cell.length_a   1.000
_cell.length_b   1.000
_cell.length_c   1.000
_cell.angle_alpha   90.00
_cell.angle_beta   90.00
_cell.angle_gamma   90.00
#
_symmetry.space_group_name_H-M   'P 1'
#
loop_
_entity.id
_entity.type
_entity.pdbx_description
1 polymer ?
#
loop_
_entity_poly.entity_id
_entity_poly.type
_entity_poly.pdbx_seq_one_letter_code
_entity_poly.pdbx_strand_id
1 'polypeptide(L)'
;MIAKNQNEIIDTNFEIDSFKKALEEHKLPYSESRNPGTSYCNLVYWNSLNYIKEKNLDCKFLFIHIPFLENINNLSELQEKLNIIIKEYFCHLQNPRD
;
A
#
# COMPACT_ATOMS: atom_id res chain seq x y z
N MET A 1 4.04 6.85 4.19
CA MET A 1 3.39 5.86 5.10
C MET A 1 4.40 5.26 6.08
N ILE A 2 4.01 5.07 7.34
CA ILE A 2 4.90 4.61 8.42
C ILE A 2 4.27 3.49 9.25
N ALA A 3 5.09 2.59 9.79
CA ALA A 3 4.74 1.68 10.88
C ALA A 3 5.43 2.14 12.17
N LYS A 4 4.78 1.92 13.32
CA LYS A 4 5.30 2.32 14.64
C LYS A 4 5.34 1.16 15.62
N ASN A 5 6.38 1.10 16.45
CA ASN A 5 6.41 0.23 17.62
C ASN A 5 7.17 0.94 18.74
N GLN A 6 6.47 1.21 19.84
CA GLN A 6 6.99 2.03 20.95
C GLN A 6 7.58 3.35 20.44
N ASN A 7 8.89 3.54 20.57
CA ASN A 7 9.61 4.76 20.16
C ASN A 7 10.26 4.64 18.77
N GLU A 8 10.06 3.53 18.09
CA GLU A 8 10.66 3.27 16.78
C GLU A 8 9.66 3.45 15.65
N ILE A 9 10.17 3.88 14.49
CA ILE A 9 9.40 4.11 13.27
C ILE A 9 10.13 3.45 12.10
N ILE A 10 9.38 2.78 11.23
CA ILE A 10 9.89 2.27 9.96
C ILE A 10 9.04 2.85 8.84
N ASP A 11 9.67 3.55 7.91
CA ASP A 11 9.04 4.00 6.67
C ASP A 11 8.78 2.82 5.73
N THR A 12 7.73 2.94 4.93
CA THR A 12 7.52 2.02 3.81
C THR A 12 8.72 2.01 2.88
N ASN A 13 9.10 0.84 2.38
CA ASN A 13 10.13 0.71 1.35
C ASN A 13 9.54 0.73 -0.08
N PHE A 14 8.23 0.99 -0.21
CA PHE A 14 7.47 0.99 -1.45
C PHE A 14 7.30 2.41 -2.03
N GLU A 15 7.36 2.54 -3.36
CA GLU A 15 7.22 3.83 -4.07
C GLU A 15 5.76 4.32 -4.09
N ILE A 16 5.39 5.09 -3.08
CA ILE A 16 4.01 5.55 -2.87
C ILE A 16 3.53 6.49 -3.99
N ASP A 17 4.37 7.41 -4.47
CA ASP A 17 3.94 8.45 -5.41
C ASP A 17 3.59 7.88 -6.79
N SER A 18 4.32 6.88 -7.25
CA SER A 18 4.00 6.16 -8.49
C SER A 18 2.68 5.40 -8.38
N PHE A 19 2.41 4.80 -7.22
CA PHE A 19 1.14 4.10 -6.99
C PHE A 19 -0.04 5.07 -6.86
N LYS A 20 0.15 6.24 -6.24
CA LYS A 20 -0.86 7.31 -6.21
C LYS A 20 -1.26 7.76 -7.61
N LYS A 21 -0.29 7.96 -8.51
CA LYS A 21 -0.58 8.30 -9.92
C LYS A 21 -1.45 7.25 -10.59
N ALA A 22 -1.15 5.97 -10.39
CA ALA A 22 -1.98 4.88 -10.92
C ALA A 22 -3.41 4.90 -10.35
N LEU A 23 -3.58 5.19 -9.06
CA LEU A 23 -4.91 5.37 -8.46
C LEU A 23 -5.67 6.56 -9.09
N GLU A 24 -4.98 7.66 -9.36
CA GLU A 24 -5.55 8.87 -9.99
C GLU A 24 -5.99 8.64 -11.43
N GLU A 25 -5.17 7.97 -12.24
CA GLU A 25 -5.46 7.61 -13.63
C GLU A 25 -6.74 6.77 -13.75
N HIS A 26 -6.97 5.88 -12.78
CA HIS A 26 -8.16 5.03 -12.69
C HIS A 26 -9.32 5.65 -11.92
N LYS A 27 -9.17 6.92 -11.49
CA LYS A 27 -10.18 7.68 -10.74
C LYS A 27 -10.65 6.94 -9.47
N LEU A 28 -9.75 6.23 -8.80
CA LEU A 28 -10.05 5.54 -7.55
C LEU A 28 -9.77 6.50 -6.37
N PRO A 29 -10.79 6.89 -5.57
CA PRO A 29 -10.57 7.76 -4.43
C PRO A 29 -9.64 7.12 -3.41
N TYR A 30 -8.68 7.89 -2.90
CA TYR A 30 -7.71 7.40 -1.93
C TYR A 30 -7.37 8.47 -0.90
N SER A 31 -6.78 8.03 0.22
CA SER A 31 -6.16 8.90 1.20
C SER A 31 -4.89 8.25 1.74
N GLU A 32 -3.86 9.04 2.04
CA GLU A 32 -2.66 8.51 2.67
C GLU A 32 -2.84 8.45 4.19
N SER A 33 -2.77 7.24 4.76
CA SER A 33 -2.75 7.09 6.21
C SER A 33 -1.37 7.47 6.77
N ARG A 34 -1.32 8.61 7.47
CA ARG A 34 -0.12 9.09 8.19
C ARG A 34 -0.09 8.69 9.66
N ASN A 35 -1.17 8.10 10.15
CA ASN A 35 -1.28 7.60 11.51
C ASN A 35 -1.66 6.11 11.46
N PRO A 36 -0.69 5.19 11.60
CA PRO A 36 -0.99 3.75 11.56
C PRO A 36 -1.78 3.28 12.79
N GLY A 37 -1.93 4.13 13.82
CA GLY A 37 -2.56 3.76 15.08
C GLY A 37 -1.74 2.73 15.86
N THR A 38 -2.35 2.12 16.86
CA THR A 38 -1.75 1.05 17.69
C THR A 38 -2.50 -0.28 17.57
N SER A 39 -3.34 -0.42 16.53
CA SER A 39 -4.15 -1.61 16.31
C SER A 39 -3.38 -2.72 15.58
N TYR A 40 -4.04 -3.85 15.34
CA TYR A 40 -3.45 -5.02 14.67
C TYR A 40 -2.88 -4.71 13.27
N CYS A 41 -3.46 -3.75 12.54
CA CYS A 41 -2.97 -3.35 11.23
C CYS A 41 -1.54 -2.78 11.32
N ASN A 42 -1.28 -1.91 12.31
CA ASN A 42 0.05 -1.40 12.56
C ASN A 42 1.03 -2.51 12.99
N LEU A 43 0.58 -3.45 13.81
CA LEU A 43 1.40 -4.59 14.24
C LEU A 43 1.85 -5.46 13.06
N VAL A 44 0.92 -5.81 12.16
CA VAL A 44 1.23 -6.56 10.94
C VAL A 44 2.20 -5.76 10.06
N TYR A 45 1.91 -4.48 9.85
CA TYR A 45 2.75 -3.62 9.02
C TYR A 45 4.18 -3.48 9.57
N TRP A 46 4.31 -3.26 10.89
CA TRP A 46 5.58 -3.21 11.58
C TRP A 46 6.37 -4.51 11.42
N ASN A 47 5.75 -5.64 11.75
CA ASN A 47 6.44 -6.94 11.69
C ASN A 47 6.89 -7.27 10.27
N SER A 48 6.08 -6.98 9.25
CA SER A 48 6.45 -7.19 7.85
C SER A 48 7.63 -6.31 7.43
N LEU A 49 7.58 -5.00 7.69
CA LEU A 49 8.68 -4.10 7.34
C LEU A 49 9.96 -4.40 8.12
N ASN A 50 9.85 -4.68 9.41
CA ASN A 50 10.98 -5.04 10.25
C ASN A 50 11.64 -6.34 9.77
N TYR A 51 10.84 -7.36 9.42
CA TYR A 51 11.36 -8.61 8.89
C TYR A 51 12.10 -8.44 7.56
N ILE A 52 11.55 -7.63 6.64
CA ILE A 52 12.21 -7.31 5.37
C ILE A 52 13.55 -6.63 5.62
N LYS A 53 13.59 -5.65 6.54
CA LYS A 53 14.80 -4.92 6.92
C LYS A 53 15.84 -5.85 7.57
N GLU A 54 15.46 -6.62 8.58
CA GLU A 54 16.37 -7.50 9.34
C GLU A 54 16.94 -8.65 8.49
N LYS A 55 16.16 -9.17 7.55
CA LYS A 55 16.59 -10.24 6.66
C LYS A 55 17.17 -9.75 5.33
N ASN A 56 17.24 -8.42 5.13
CA ASN A 56 17.70 -7.80 3.90
C ASN A 56 17.02 -8.39 2.65
N LEU A 57 15.69 -8.54 2.71
CA LEU A 57 14.93 -9.11 1.60
C LEU A 57 14.78 -8.09 0.47
N ASP A 58 15.01 -8.54 -0.76
CA ASP A 58 14.74 -7.75 -1.97
C ASP A 58 13.26 -7.81 -2.33
N CYS A 59 12.41 -7.19 -1.50
CA CYS A 59 10.99 -7.05 -1.79
C CYS A 59 10.43 -5.74 -1.22
N LYS A 60 9.37 -5.24 -1.86
CA LYS A 60 8.65 -4.04 -1.43
C LYS A 60 7.35 -4.43 -0.73
N PHE A 61 6.94 -3.66 0.27
CA PHE A 61 5.72 -3.93 1.03
C PHE A 61 4.84 -2.69 1.18
N LEU A 62 3.58 -2.84 0.78
CA LEU A 62 2.52 -1.84 0.90
C LEU A 62 1.36 -2.42 1.71
N PHE A 63 0.83 -1.65 2.67
CA PHE A 63 -0.37 -1.99 3.42
C PHE A 63 -1.51 -1.06 3.01
N ILE A 64 -2.67 -1.61 2.66
CA ILE A 64 -3.82 -0.83 2.18
C ILE A 64 -5.01 -1.08 3.10
N HIS A 65 -5.60 0.00 3.62
CA HIS A 65 -6.91 -0.06 4.27
C HIS A 65 -7.99 0.09 3.20
N ILE A 66 -8.98 -0.80 3.22
CA ILE A 66 -10.21 -0.67 2.45
C ILE A 66 -11.36 -0.27 3.38
N PRO A 67 -12.37 0.48 2.89
CA PRO A 67 -13.56 0.78 3.68
C PRO A 67 -14.30 -0.48 4.11
N PHE A 68 -15.13 -0.37 5.15
CA PHE A 68 -16.09 -1.42 5.48
C PHE A 68 -17.06 -1.67 4.31
N LEU A 69 -17.55 -2.90 4.18
CA LEU A 69 -18.38 -3.34 3.06
C LEU A 69 -19.61 -2.46 2.83
N GLU A 70 -20.26 -2.01 3.90
CA GLU A 70 -21.40 -1.09 3.87
C GLU A 70 -21.09 0.28 3.23
N ASN A 71 -19.81 0.68 3.20
CA ASN A 71 -19.33 1.91 2.58
C ASN A 71 -18.78 1.68 1.16
N ILE A 72 -19.01 0.49 0.59
CA ILE A 72 -18.59 0.14 -0.76
C ILE A 72 -19.84 -0.04 -1.63
N ASN A 73 -20.07 0.89 -2.56
CA ASN A 73 -21.23 0.85 -3.45
C ASN A 73 -21.23 -0.39 -4.36
N ASN A 74 -20.05 -0.77 -4.89
CA ASN A 74 -19.89 -1.89 -5.79
C ASN A 74 -18.54 -2.59 -5.53
N LEU A 75 -18.58 -3.70 -4.79
CA LEU A 75 -17.38 -4.45 -4.42
C LEU A 75 -16.67 -5.06 -5.65
N SER A 76 -17.43 -5.56 -6.62
CA SER A 76 -16.89 -6.17 -7.83
C SER A 76 -16.11 -5.15 -8.66
N GLU A 77 -16.66 -3.94 -8.81
CA GLU A 77 -15.97 -2.84 -9.50
C GLU A 77 -14.70 -2.41 -8.77
N LEU A 78 -14.74 -2.32 -7.43
CA LEU A 78 -13.54 -2.03 -6.64
C LEU A 78 -12.46 -3.09 -6.86
N GLN A 79 -12.83 -4.37 -6.83
CA GLN A 79 -11.91 -5.49 -7.06
C GLN A 79 -11.31 -5.44 -8.47
N GLU A 80 -12.13 -5.20 -9.49
CA GLU A 80 -11.68 -5.10 -10.87
C GLU A 80 -10.69 -3.94 -11.06
N LYS A 81 -11.02 -2.75 -10.57
CA LYS A 81 -10.14 -1.58 -10.62
C LYS A 81 -8.82 -1.81 -9.89
N LEU A 82 -8.85 -2.34 -8.67
CA LEU A 82 -7.64 -2.64 -7.92
C LEU A 82 -6.74 -3.65 -8.66
N ASN A 83 -7.33 -4.68 -9.27
CA ASN A 83 -6.58 -5.64 -10.06
C ASN A 83 -5.90 -5.02 -11.28
N ILE A 84 -6.58 -4.11 -11.99
CA ILE A 84 -6.01 -3.39 -13.14
C ILE A 84 -4.86 -2.50 -12.68
N ILE A 85 -5.09 -1.67 -11.66
CA ILE A 85 -4.09 -0.74 -11.11
C ILE A 85 -2.83 -1.49 -10.64
N ILE A 86 -3.01 -2.58 -9.89
CA ILE A 86 -1.88 -3.39 -9.39
C ILE A 86 -1.10 -4.00 -10.56
N LYS A 87 -1.79 -4.57 -11.57
CA LYS A 87 -1.13 -5.14 -12.75
C LYS A 87 -0.35 -4.08 -13.51
N GLU A 88 -0.96 -2.95 -13.81
CA GLU A 88 -0.32 -1.86 -14.56
C GLU A 88 0.89 -1.30 -13.81
N TYR A 89 0.76 -1.07 -12.50
CA TYR A 89 1.86 -0.61 -11.66
C TYR A 89 3.08 -1.54 -11.75
N PHE A 90 2.86 -2.87 -11.63
CA PHE A 90 3.95 -3.84 -11.73
C PHE A 90 4.47 -4.03 -13.17
N CYS A 91 3.62 -3.90 -14.19
CA CYS A 91 4.05 -3.91 -15.59
C CYS A 91 4.91 -2.69 -15.94
N HIS A 92 4.59 -1.51 -15.40
CA HIS A 92 5.37 -0.29 -15.59
C HIS A 92 6.73 -0.34 -14.89
N LEU A 93 6.84 -1.02 -13.75
CA LEU A 93 8.15 -1.24 -13.10
C LEU A 93 9.09 -2.16 -13.91
N GLN A 94 8.54 -3.02 -14.77
CA GLN A 94 9.34 -3.91 -15.63
C GLN A 94 9.76 -3.24 -16.96
N ASN A 95 9.11 -2.14 -17.35
CA ASN A 95 9.41 -1.37 -18.55
C ASN A 95 9.26 0.14 -18.26
N PRO A 96 10.22 0.76 -17.56
CA PRO A 96 10.20 2.20 -17.39
C PRO A 96 10.25 2.85 -18.78
N ARG A 97 9.21 3.62 -19.13
CA ARG A 97 9.26 4.47 -20.32
C ARG A 97 10.16 5.65 -19.97
N ASP A 98 11.29 5.73 -20.68
CA ASP A 98 12.28 6.83 -20.62
C ASP A 98 11.66 8.19 -20.91
#